data_AF-A0A4R9GWG4-F1
#
_entry.id   AF-A0A4R9GWG4-F1
#
_cell.length_a   1.000
_cell.length_b   1.000
_cell.length_c   1.000
_cell.angle_alpha   90.00
_cell.angle_beta   90.00
_cell.angle_gamma   90.00
#
_symmetry.space_group_name_H-M   'P 1'
#
loop_
_entity.id
_entity.type
_entity.pdbx_description
1 polymer ?
#
loop_
_entity_poly.entity_id
_entity_poly.type
_entity_poly.pdbx_seq_one_letter_code
_entity_poly.pdbx_strand_id
1 'polypeptide(L)'
;MARILLFFLSSLFFLFYCNSPQVTAYQEHSEHHEFIGSCLDFLAGSDSFVPLTDAVALDELRHSAEEHASNSVIIGDLYYDLNQKEGKHFYLESDDSIIYHRPKSVVLGGWEMIQHLCARHIRHEIERGFARSSSIVRKDPASIREAESLAEKNLIIYLKFAEASKGKPSHIRNFLFIPVSRFLKSGGGIYFPSCNLMDKMKDPILSGLQSAKRNPETMTAWTQMMLAVTNFSAIHMQDCRVSVGSPLKLLQVEKTELRDVLEEPQKNKSVSKIKFGSNAKK
;
A
#
# COMPACT_ATOMS: atom_id res chain seq x y z
N MET A 1 2.53 -21.68 46.43
CA MET A 1 2.85 -22.35 45.15
C MET A 1 1.92 -21.99 43.99
N ALA A 2 0.72 -21.42 44.21
CA ALA A 2 -0.19 -21.04 43.12
C ALA A 2 0.22 -19.79 42.29
N ARG A 3 1.06 -18.89 42.83
CA ARG A 3 1.47 -17.64 42.15
C ARG A 3 2.56 -17.83 41.09
N ILE A 4 3.34 -18.91 41.17
CA ILE A 4 4.42 -19.20 40.21
C ILE A 4 3.86 -19.90 38.94
N LEU A 5 2.78 -20.68 39.08
CA LEU A 5 2.11 -21.34 37.95
C LEU A 5 1.47 -20.35 36.99
N LEU A 6 0.90 -19.25 37.50
CA LEU A 6 0.25 -18.21 36.68
C LEU A 6 1.25 -17.42 35.82
N PHE A 7 2.46 -17.16 36.33
CA PHE A 7 3.52 -16.51 35.56
C PHE A 7 4.08 -17.42 34.45
N PHE A 8 4.16 -18.73 34.70
CA PHE A 8 4.59 -19.70 33.69
C PHE A 8 3.57 -19.90 32.56
N LEU A 9 2.27 -19.85 32.88
CA LEU A 9 1.21 -19.88 31.87
C LEU A 9 1.20 -18.60 31.02
N SER A 10 1.44 -17.42 31.59
CA SER A 10 1.55 -16.19 30.80
C SER A 10 2.79 -16.15 29.90
N SER A 11 3.93 -16.71 30.33
CA SER A 11 5.14 -16.77 29.50
C SER A 11 5.07 -17.84 28.40
N LEU A 12 4.29 -18.91 28.60
CA LEU A 12 3.97 -19.88 27.54
C LEU A 12 3.07 -19.29 26.45
N PHE A 13 2.16 -18.36 26.78
CA PHE A 13 1.35 -17.67 25.76
C PHE A 13 2.16 -16.75 24.84
N PHE A 14 3.29 -16.21 25.31
CA PHE A 14 4.19 -15.40 24.46
C PHE A 14 5.12 -16.24 23.57
N LEU A 15 5.33 -17.52 23.87
CA LEU A 15 6.21 -18.42 23.10
C LEU A 15 5.49 -19.19 21.99
N PHE A 16 4.15 -19.10 21.91
CA PHE A 16 3.34 -19.75 20.87
C PHE A 16 2.60 -18.76 19.96
N TYR A 17 3.15 -17.57 19.72
CA TYR A 17 2.83 -16.84 18.49
C TYR A 17 3.54 -17.55 17.32
N CYS A 18 3.02 -18.73 16.95
CA CYS A 18 3.31 -19.29 15.64
C CYS A 18 2.65 -18.35 14.62
N ASN A 19 3.43 -17.39 14.10
CA ASN A 19 3.03 -16.67 12.91
C ASN A 19 2.79 -17.71 11.81
N SER A 20 1.69 -17.55 11.06
CA SER A 20 1.42 -18.43 9.93
C SER A 20 2.60 -18.37 8.95
N PRO A 21 2.96 -19.47 8.27
CA PRO A 21 4.04 -19.47 7.28
C PRO A 21 3.91 -18.37 6.21
N GLN A 22 2.69 -18.01 5.81
CA GLN A 22 2.43 -16.89 4.90
C GLN A 22 2.80 -15.51 5.47
N VAL A 23 2.57 -15.31 6.77
CA VAL A 23 3.02 -14.08 7.46
C VAL A 23 4.53 -14.07 7.54
N THR A 24 5.17 -15.20 7.85
CA THR A 24 6.63 -15.31 7.93
C THR A 24 7.29 -15.04 6.58
N ALA A 25 6.86 -15.73 5.52
CA ALA A 25 7.37 -15.53 4.16
C ALA A 25 7.18 -14.07 3.70
N TYR A 26 6.02 -13.48 3.97
CA TYR A 26 5.82 -12.06 3.70
C TYR A 26 6.75 -11.16 4.53
N GLN A 27 6.90 -11.43 5.83
CA GLN A 27 7.73 -10.63 6.73
C GLN A 27 9.20 -10.62 6.32
N GLU A 28 9.72 -11.75 5.84
CA GLU A 28 11.10 -11.91 5.36
C GLU A 28 11.44 -10.94 4.22
N HIS A 29 10.45 -10.55 3.40
CA HIS A 29 10.65 -9.61 2.29
C HIS A 29 10.17 -8.19 2.57
N SER A 30 9.21 -8.03 3.49
CA SER A 30 8.49 -6.77 3.72
C SER A 30 9.34 -5.59 4.19
N GLU A 31 10.59 -5.84 4.61
CA GLU A 31 11.54 -4.80 5.01
C GLU A 31 12.24 -4.13 3.80
N HIS A 32 12.14 -4.70 2.60
CA HIS A 32 12.81 -4.22 1.39
C HIS A 32 11.87 -3.46 0.46
N HIS A 33 12.21 -2.21 0.08
CA HIS A 33 11.37 -1.40 -0.82
C HIS A 33 11.19 -2.02 -2.22
N GLU A 34 12.17 -2.82 -2.67
CA GLU A 34 12.10 -3.55 -3.95
C GLU A 34 10.95 -4.57 -3.99
N PHE A 35 10.44 -4.98 -2.82
CA PHE A 35 9.34 -5.93 -2.69
C PHE A 35 7.99 -5.39 -3.20
N ILE A 36 7.84 -4.05 -3.33
CA ILE A 36 6.65 -3.43 -3.92
C ILE A 36 6.37 -4.00 -5.32
N GLY A 37 7.43 -4.24 -6.12
CA GLY A 37 7.28 -4.79 -7.46
C GLY A 37 6.65 -6.18 -7.44
N SER A 38 7.19 -7.08 -6.63
CA SER A 38 6.67 -8.45 -6.46
C SER A 38 5.23 -8.44 -5.94
N CYS A 39 4.90 -7.53 -5.02
CA CYS A 39 3.53 -7.39 -4.52
C CYS A 39 2.55 -6.85 -5.56
N LEU A 40 2.97 -5.94 -6.44
CA LEU A 40 2.16 -5.45 -7.56
C LEU A 40 1.87 -6.56 -8.56
N ASP A 41 2.90 -7.32 -8.95
CA ASP A 41 2.77 -8.47 -9.85
C ASP A 41 1.89 -9.58 -9.25
N PHE A 42 2.07 -9.88 -7.97
CA PHE A 42 1.23 -10.84 -7.25
C PHE A 42 -0.24 -10.42 -7.22
N LEU A 43 -0.51 -9.14 -6.92
CA LEU A 43 -1.87 -8.59 -6.94
C LEU A 43 -2.47 -8.62 -8.35
N ALA A 44 -1.70 -8.22 -9.36
CA ALA A 44 -2.14 -8.23 -10.76
C ALA A 44 -2.39 -9.67 -11.27
N GLY A 45 -1.74 -10.67 -10.68
CA GLY A 45 -1.75 -12.04 -11.17
C GLY A 45 -0.94 -12.18 -12.47
N SER A 46 0.11 -11.37 -12.64
CA SER A 46 0.96 -11.32 -13.83
C SER A 46 2.41 -11.02 -13.44
N ASP A 47 3.33 -11.75 -14.05
CA ASP A 47 4.80 -11.72 -13.82
C ASP A 47 5.50 -10.59 -14.59
N SER A 48 4.72 -9.78 -15.28
CA SER A 48 5.22 -8.73 -16.17
C SER A 48 4.43 -7.44 -16.03
N PHE A 49 3.65 -7.31 -14.96
CA PHE A 49 2.87 -6.10 -14.73
C PHE A 49 3.82 -4.93 -14.40
N VAL A 50 4.91 -5.19 -13.66
CA VAL A 50 6.05 -4.30 -13.53
C VAL A 50 7.39 -5.02 -13.76
N PRO A 51 8.45 -4.32 -14.20
CA PRO A 51 9.78 -4.91 -14.26
C PRO A 51 10.30 -5.22 -12.84
N LEU A 52 10.71 -6.46 -12.58
CA LEU A 52 11.27 -6.87 -11.29
C LEU A 52 12.80 -6.85 -11.31
N THR A 53 13.40 -6.40 -10.20
CA THR A 53 14.84 -6.50 -9.94
C THR A 53 15.23 -7.89 -9.45
N ASP A 54 14.36 -8.51 -8.65
CA ASP A 54 14.49 -9.87 -8.14
C ASP A 54 13.14 -10.61 -8.25
N ALA A 55 13.10 -11.70 -9.03
CA ALA A 55 11.90 -12.51 -9.22
C ALA A 55 11.69 -13.53 -8.08
N VAL A 56 12.71 -13.79 -7.25
CA VAL A 56 12.64 -14.82 -6.19
C VAL A 56 11.53 -14.51 -5.18
N ALA A 57 11.39 -13.25 -4.77
CA ALA A 57 10.35 -12.83 -3.84
C ALA A 57 8.93 -13.08 -4.38
N LEU A 58 8.70 -12.95 -5.70
CA LEU A 58 7.40 -13.24 -6.31
C LEU A 58 7.09 -14.74 -6.28
N ASP A 59 8.08 -15.58 -6.58
CA ASP A 59 7.93 -17.03 -6.57
C ASP A 59 7.67 -17.55 -5.15
N GLU A 60 8.35 -17.00 -4.14
CA GLU A 60 8.14 -17.36 -2.74
C GLU A 60 6.73 -16.97 -2.24
N LEU A 61 6.21 -15.81 -2.65
CA LEU A 61 4.83 -15.43 -2.34
C LEU A 61 3.81 -16.41 -2.94
N ARG A 62 4.04 -16.87 -4.17
CA ARG A 62 3.16 -17.84 -4.85
C ARG A 62 3.21 -19.20 -4.18
N HIS A 63 4.41 -19.68 -3.92
CA HIS A 63 4.60 -20.94 -3.24
C HIS A 63 3.90 -20.93 -1.88
N SER A 64 4.09 -19.86 -1.11
CA SER A 64 3.42 -19.68 0.19
C SER A 64 1.89 -19.59 0.08
N ALA A 65 1.37 -18.94 -0.98
CA ALA A 65 -0.05 -18.86 -1.24
C ALA A 65 -0.68 -20.20 -1.64
N GLU A 66 0.07 -21.07 -2.31
CA GLU A 66 -0.38 -22.38 -2.78
C GLU A 66 -0.30 -23.47 -1.70
N GLU A 67 0.77 -23.49 -0.91
CA GLU A 67 1.00 -24.55 0.09
C GLU A 67 0.08 -24.48 1.31
N HIS A 68 -0.55 -23.33 1.55
CA HIS A 68 -1.28 -23.08 2.79
C HIS A 68 -2.73 -22.67 2.54
N ALA A 69 -3.65 -23.54 2.96
CA ALA A 69 -5.06 -23.47 2.59
C ALA A 69 -5.80 -22.21 3.12
N SER A 70 -5.63 -21.85 4.39
CA SER A 70 -6.29 -20.67 4.97
C SER A 70 -5.72 -20.29 6.34
N ASN A 71 -5.69 -18.99 6.65
CA ASN A 71 -5.37 -18.51 8.01
C ASN A 71 -6.31 -17.41 8.47
N SER A 72 -6.36 -17.24 9.78
CA SER A 72 -6.95 -16.06 10.40
C SER A 72 -6.05 -14.85 10.20
N VAL A 73 -6.62 -13.76 9.70
CA VAL A 73 -5.94 -12.48 9.50
C VAL A 73 -6.85 -11.35 9.96
N ILE A 74 -6.24 -10.26 10.41
CA ILE A 74 -6.97 -9.04 10.79
C ILE A 74 -7.05 -8.13 9.57
N ILE A 75 -8.28 -7.78 9.18
CA ILE A 75 -8.56 -6.77 8.16
C ILE A 75 -9.19 -5.53 8.79
N GLY A 76 -9.19 -4.42 8.06
CA GLY A 76 -9.86 -3.18 8.45
C GLY A 76 -11.08 -2.88 7.58
N ASP A 77 -12.16 -2.42 8.21
CA ASP A 77 -13.29 -1.83 7.49
C ASP A 77 -13.07 -0.32 7.27
N LEU A 78 -13.36 0.15 6.05
CA LEU A 78 -13.47 1.57 5.74
C LEU A 78 -14.85 2.08 6.17
N TYR A 79 -14.88 3.14 6.98
CA TYR A 79 -16.11 3.79 7.43
C TYR A 79 -15.98 5.31 7.40
N TYR A 80 -17.11 6.01 7.56
CA TYR A 80 -17.14 7.47 7.69
C TYR A 80 -17.31 7.86 9.17
N ASP A 81 -16.36 8.62 9.70
CA ASP A 81 -16.42 9.16 11.06
C ASP A 81 -17.18 10.49 11.05
N LEU A 82 -18.41 10.48 11.60
CA LEU A 82 -19.27 11.67 11.66
C LEU A 82 -18.69 12.80 12.52
N ASN A 83 -17.90 12.49 13.54
CA ASN A 83 -17.31 13.49 14.43
C ASN A 83 -16.19 14.26 13.73
N GLN A 84 -15.36 13.53 12.98
CA GLN A 84 -14.23 14.11 12.24
C GLN A 84 -14.61 14.52 10.81
N LYS A 85 -15.82 14.17 10.37
CA LYS A 85 -16.34 14.41 9.02
C LYS A 85 -15.43 13.84 7.93
N GLU A 86 -14.80 12.71 8.18
CA GLU A 86 -13.80 12.11 7.29
C GLU A 86 -13.87 10.58 7.28
N GLY A 87 -13.53 9.98 6.14
CA GLY A 87 -13.40 8.53 6.03
C GLY A 87 -12.15 8.00 6.73
N LYS A 88 -12.26 6.83 7.35
CA LYS A 88 -11.19 6.19 8.13
C LYS A 88 -11.07 4.71 7.81
N HIS A 89 -9.83 4.25 7.65
CA HIS A 89 -9.50 2.85 7.41
C HIS A 89 -8.44 2.38 8.41
N PHE A 90 -7.25 2.98 8.35
CA PHE A 90 -6.14 2.70 9.25
C PHE A 90 -5.36 3.99 9.59
N TYR A 91 -4.48 3.89 10.57
CA TYR A 91 -3.45 4.88 10.89
C TYR A 91 -2.09 4.19 11.09
N LEU A 92 -1.01 4.97 11.08
CA LEU A 92 0.33 4.49 11.41
C LEU A 92 0.64 4.79 12.88
N GLU A 93 1.15 3.80 13.61
CA GLU A 93 1.70 4.02 14.95
C GLU A 93 3.13 4.55 14.93
N SER A 94 3.67 4.86 16.11
CA SER A 94 5.03 5.39 16.25
C SER A 94 6.12 4.43 15.77
N ASP A 95 5.81 3.14 15.72
CA ASP A 95 6.68 2.09 15.18
C ASP A 95 6.47 1.86 13.68
N ASP A 96 5.75 2.75 13.00
CA ASP A 96 5.41 2.68 11.58
C ASP A 96 4.46 1.50 11.22
N SER A 97 3.83 0.86 12.21
CA SER A 97 2.88 -0.23 11.96
C SER A 97 1.49 0.29 11.56
N ILE A 98 0.86 -0.36 10.57
CA ILE A 98 -0.55 -0.12 10.21
C ILE A 98 -1.46 -0.71 11.28
N ILE A 99 -2.30 0.14 11.89
CA ILE A 99 -3.38 -0.24 12.80
C ILE A 99 -4.73 0.19 12.23
N TYR A 100 -5.68 -0.75 12.18
CA TYR A 100 -7.03 -0.49 11.68
C TYR A 100 -7.89 0.20 12.73
N HIS A 101 -8.70 1.17 12.31
CA HIS A 101 -9.66 1.81 13.19
C HIS A 101 -10.84 0.89 13.57
N ARG A 102 -11.24 -0.02 12.67
CA ARG A 102 -12.25 -1.05 12.90
C ARG A 102 -11.70 -2.41 12.48
N PRO A 103 -10.88 -3.05 13.33
CA PRO A 103 -10.27 -4.33 13.01
C PRO A 103 -11.30 -5.46 13.09
N LYS A 104 -11.19 -6.43 12.19
CA LYS A 104 -11.99 -7.65 12.18
C LYS A 104 -11.12 -8.85 11.85
N SER A 105 -11.25 -9.91 12.64
CA SER A 105 -10.64 -11.21 12.33
C SER A 105 -11.49 -11.94 11.29
N VAL A 106 -10.84 -12.37 10.21
CA VAL A 106 -11.44 -13.14 9.11
C VAL A 106 -10.52 -14.29 8.73
N VAL A 107 -11.09 -15.37 8.20
CA VAL A 107 -10.32 -16.48 7.64
C VAL A 107 -10.26 -16.28 6.13
N LEU A 108 -9.05 -16.07 5.59
CA LEU A 108 -8.80 -15.92 4.15
C LEU A 108 -8.04 -17.13 3.63
N GLY A 109 -8.25 -17.47 2.35
CA GLY A 109 -7.42 -18.45 1.66
C GLY A 109 -6.00 -17.95 1.45
N GLY A 110 -5.03 -18.83 1.21
CA GLY A 110 -3.62 -18.46 1.04
C GLY A 110 -3.38 -17.33 0.03
N TRP A 111 -3.99 -17.42 -1.15
CA TRP A 111 -3.93 -16.36 -2.17
C TRP A 111 -4.50 -15.02 -1.71
N GLU A 112 -5.71 -15.02 -1.14
CA GLU A 112 -6.39 -13.80 -0.70
C GLU A 112 -5.65 -13.16 0.48
N MET A 113 -5.05 -13.98 1.34
CA MET A 113 -4.20 -13.54 2.44
C MET A 113 -2.95 -12.80 1.94
N ILE A 114 -2.18 -13.39 1.01
CA ILE A 114 -1.00 -12.72 0.45
C ILE A 114 -1.41 -11.44 -0.30
N GLN A 115 -2.54 -11.44 -1.02
CA GLN A 115 -3.09 -10.22 -1.64
C GLN A 115 -3.37 -9.14 -0.60
N HIS A 116 -3.98 -9.48 0.54
CA HIS A 116 -4.21 -8.55 1.62
C HIS A 116 -2.90 -7.99 2.21
N LEU A 117 -1.93 -8.85 2.47
CA LEU A 117 -0.62 -8.44 3.00
C LEU A 117 0.13 -7.53 2.02
N CYS A 118 0.12 -7.84 0.72
CA CYS A 118 0.70 -6.99 -0.31
C CYS A 118 -0.01 -5.64 -0.45
N ALA A 119 -1.35 -5.61 -0.40
CA ALA A 119 -2.10 -4.37 -0.40
C ALA A 119 -1.76 -3.48 0.82
N ARG A 120 -1.60 -4.11 2.00
CA ARG A 120 -1.13 -3.44 3.21
C ARG A 120 0.29 -2.89 3.05
N HIS A 121 1.21 -3.67 2.48
CA HIS A 121 2.59 -3.25 2.23
C HIS A 121 2.67 -2.03 1.30
N ILE A 122 2.03 -2.12 0.14
CA ILE A 122 2.08 -1.06 -0.87
C ILE A 122 1.50 0.23 -0.30
N ARG A 123 0.39 0.14 0.43
CA ARG A 123 -0.19 1.32 1.06
C ARG A 123 0.68 1.89 2.17
N HIS A 124 1.33 1.04 2.96
CA HIS A 124 2.30 1.48 3.97
C HIS A 124 3.43 2.30 3.34
N GLU A 125 4.03 1.79 2.26
CA GLU A 125 5.11 2.47 1.56
C GLU A 125 4.67 3.80 0.92
N ILE A 126 3.43 3.88 0.40
CA ILE A 126 2.86 5.15 -0.08
C ILE A 126 2.75 6.19 1.05
N GLU A 127 2.29 5.80 2.25
CA GLU A 127 2.20 6.71 3.40
C GLU A 127 3.59 7.18 3.88
N ARG A 128 4.60 6.28 3.89
CA ARG A 128 5.98 6.65 4.18
C ARG A 128 6.55 7.61 3.14
N GLY A 129 6.30 7.35 1.86
CA GLY A 129 6.70 8.24 0.78
C GLY A 129 6.10 9.64 0.94
N PHE A 130 4.84 9.73 1.37
CA PHE A 130 4.22 11.01 1.69
C PHE A 130 4.84 11.70 2.90
N ALA A 131 5.09 10.95 3.98
CA ALA A 131 5.73 11.49 5.18
C ALA A 131 7.13 12.06 4.85
N ARG A 132 7.91 11.35 4.01
CA ARG A 132 9.21 11.82 3.50
C ARG A 132 9.06 13.12 2.70
N SER A 133 8.18 13.15 1.70
CA SER A 133 7.92 14.38 0.91
C SER A 133 7.47 15.56 1.78
N SER A 134 6.69 15.29 2.83
CA SER A 134 6.24 16.31 3.78
C SER A 134 7.33 16.84 4.70
N SER A 135 8.35 16.03 4.99
CA SER A 135 9.47 16.41 5.85
C SER A 135 10.51 17.28 5.13
N ILE A 136 10.49 17.31 3.80
CA ILE A 136 11.38 18.17 3.00
C ILE A 136 11.04 19.63 3.26
N VAL A 137 12.00 20.36 3.81
CA VAL A 137 11.85 21.76 4.23
C VAL A 137 11.75 22.65 2.99
N ARG A 138 10.53 23.11 2.68
CA ARG A 138 10.18 23.95 1.52
C ARG A 138 10.69 25.39 1.64
N LYS A 139 12.00 25.58 1.67
CA LYS A 139 12.63 26.90 1.77
C LYS A 139 13.28 27.33 0.45
N ASP A 140 13.74 26.39 -0.37
CA ASP A 140 14.43 26.68 -1.63
C ASP A 140 13.83 25.90 -2.83
N PRO A 141 14.06 26.34 -4.08
CA PRO A 141 13.50 25.71 -5.27
C PRO A 141 13.92 24.24 -5.51
N ALA A 142 15.08 23.80 -5.01
CA ALA A 142 15.51 22.41 -5.17
C ALA A 142 14.72 21.49 -4.24
N SER A 143 14.51 21.90 -2.99
CA SER A 143 13.67 21.18 -2.03
C SER A 143 12.22 21.01 -2.51
N ILE A 144 11.68 22.00 -3.23
CA ILE A 144 10.34 21.93 -3.83
C ILE A 144 10.29 20.86 -4.92
N ARG A 145 11.27 20.85 -5.83
CA ARG A 145 11.34 19.87 -6.92
C ARG A 145 11.53 18.44 -6.41
N GLU A 146 12.32 18.27 -5.36
CA GLU A 146 12.52 16.97 -4.71
C GLU A 146 11.21 16.44 -4.11
N ALA A 147 10.49 17.28 -3.37
CA ALA A 147 9.19 16.93 -2.81
C ALA A 147 8.14 16.60 -3.88
N GLU A 148 8.14 17.35 -4.99
CA GLU A 148 7.28 17.09 -6.16
C GLU A 148 7.62 15.77 -6.84
N SER A 149 8.91 15.48 -7.06
CA SER A 149 9.36 14.22 -7.64
C SER A 149 8.94 13.02 -6.80
N LEU A 150 9.11 13.08 -5.47
CA LEU A 150 8.65 12.02 -4.56
C LEU A 150 7.12 11.84 -4.63
N ALA A 151 6.36 12.93 -4.71
CA ALA A 151 4.91 12.87 -4.84
C ALA A 151 4.47 12.25 -6.17
N GLU A 152 5.18 12.51 -7.27
CA GLU A 152 4.97 11.85 -8.57
C GLU A 152 5.26 10.35 -8.49
N LYS A 153 6.39 9.95 -7.87
CA LYS A 153 6.73 8.54 -7.65
C LYS A 153 5.64 7.81 -6.86
N ASN A 154 5.15 8.41 -5.76
CA ASN A 154 4.06 7.84 -4.97
C ASN A 154 2.75 7.71 -5.77
N LEU A 155 2.44 8.71 -6.61
CA LEU A 155 1.24 8.66 -7.45
C LEU A 155 1.34 7.53 -8.49
N ILE A 156 2.51 7.30 -9.10
CA ILE A 156 2.73 6.18 -10.03
C ILE A 156 2.48 4.85 -9.33
N ILE A 157 3.07 4.64 -8.14
CA ILE A 157 2.85 3.41 -7.34
C ILE A 157 1.37 3.26 -7.01
N TYR A 158 0.70 4.33 -6.58
CA TYR A 158 -0.73 4.33 -6.27
C TYR A 158 -1.59 3.93 -7.48
N LEU A 159 -1.30 4.44 -8.67
CA LEU A 159 -2.07 4.13 -9.88
C LEU A 159 -1.86 2.67 -10.32
N LYS A 160 -0.62 2.17 -10.26
CA LYS A 160 -0.33 0.75 -10.49
C LYS A 160 -1.05 -0.15 -9.49
N PHE A 161 -1.06 0.24 -8.22
CA PHE A 161 -1.79 -0.48 -7.18
C PHE A 161 -3.31 -0.47 -7.43
N ALA A 162 -3.87 0.66 -7.88
CA ALA A 162 -5.27 0.76 -8.24
C ALA A 162 -5.66 -0.18 -9.39
N GLU A 163 -4.80 -0.29 -10.41
CA GLU A 163 -4.97 -1.23 -11.51
C GLU A 163 -4.91 -2.68 -11.03
N ALA A 164 -3.87 -3.05 -10.28
CA ALA A 164 -3.68 -4.40 -9.74
C ALA A 164 -4.81 -4.82 -8.77
N SER A 165 -5.48 -3.85 -8.15
CA SER A 165 -6.59 -4.05 -7.21
C SER A 165 -7.97 -4.16 -7.90
N LYS A 166 -8.06 -4.00 -9.23
CA LYS A 166 -9.33 -4.17 -9.94
C LYS A 166 -9.87 -5.59 -9.77
N GLY A 167 -11.19 -5.69 -9.55
CA GLY A 167 -11.86 -6.96 -9.33
C GLY A 167 -11.58 -7.65 -7.98
N LYS A 168 -10.68 -7.10 -7.13
CA LYS A 168 -10.37 -7.68 -5.82
C LYS A 168 -11.47 -7.41 -4.78
N PRO A 169 -11.54 -8.20 -3.69
CA PRO A 169 -12.42 -7.93 -2.55
C PRO A 169 -12.31 -6.51 -1.97
N SER A 170 -13.36 -6.07 -1.25
CA SER A 170 -13.42 -4.73 -0.64
C SER A 170 -12.27 -4.48 0.34
N HIS A 171 -11.89 -5.47 1.16
CA HIS A 171 -10.83 -5.33 2.16
C HIS A 171 -9.43 -5.08 1.53
N ILE A 172 -9.24 -5.41 0.25
CA ILE A 172 -8.05 -5.03 -0.53
C ILE A 172 -8.24 -3.63 -1.13
N ARG A 173 -9.38 -3.39 -1.81
CA ARG A 173 -9.65 -2.09 -2.45
C ARG A 173 -9.74 -0.92 -1.47
N ASN A 174 -10.11 -1.16 -0.22
CA ASN A 174 -10.15 -0.12 0.81
C ASN A 174 -8.77 0.50 1.09
N PHE A 175 -7.66 -0.18 0.74
CA PHE A 175 -6.33 0.42 0.79
C PHE A 175 -6.08 1.49 -0.27
N LEU A 176 -6.97 1.66 -1.26
CA LEU A 176 -6.92 2.80 -2.19
C LEU A 176 -7.56 4.06 -1.59
N PHE A 177 -8.31 3.96 -0.49
CA PHE A 177 -8.97 5.12 0.09
C PHE A 177 -7.97 6.11 0.70
N ILE A 178 -7.96 7.36 0.21
CA ILE A 178 -7.11 8.42 0.76
C ILE A 178 -7.98 9.37 1.62
N PRO A 179 -7.62 9.58 2.89
CA PRO A 179 -8.35 10.50 3.76
C PRO A 179 -8.36 11.94 3.21
N VAL A 180 -9.48 12.65 3.42
CA VAL A 180 -9.69 14.05 2.99
C VAL A 180 -8.58 14.99 3.48
N SER A 181 -8.13 14.81 4.72
CA SER A 181 -7.05 15.55 5.37
C SER A 181 -5.75 15.52 4.57
N ARG A 182 -5.50 14.48 3.77
CA ARG A 182 -4.33 14.40 2.87
C ARG A 182 -4.42 15.33 1.66
N PHE A 183 -5.60 15.87 1.36
CA PHE A 183 -5.83 16.86 0.31
C PHE A 183 -6.00 18.28 0.85
N LEU A 184 -6.10 18.47 2.17
CA LEU A 184 -6.29 19.79 2.77
C LEU A 184 -4.93 20.46 3.04
N LYS A 185 -4.64 21.52 2.28
CA LYS A 185 -3.33 22.19 2.17
C LYS A 185 -2.85 22.98 3.40
N SER A 186 -3.50 22.88 4.57
CA SER A 186 -3.10 23.72 5.72
C SER A 186 -1.86 23.16 6.41
N GLY A 187 -0.67 23.54 5.90
CA GLY A 187 0.63 23.28 6.53
C GLY A 187 1.24 21.89 6.34
N GLY A 188 0.55 20.98 5.63
CA GLY A 188 1.04 19.65 5.28
C GLY A 188 1.82 19.61 3.95
N GLY A 189 2.66 18.58 3.78
CA GLY A 189 3.32 18.29 2.52
C GLY A 189 2.34 17.97 1.37
N ILE A 190 2.87 17.74 0.17
CA ILE A 190 2.07 17.42 -1.03
C ILE A 190 1.92 15.90 -1.03
N TYR A 191 0.68 15.41 -0.90
CA TYR A 191 0.41 13.97 -0.94
C TYR A 191 0.52 13.42 -2.35
N PHE A 192 -0.18 14.09 -3.29
CA PHE A 192 -0.07 13.85 -4.71
C PHE A 192 0.10 15.17 -5.45
N PRO A 193 0.81 15.20 -6.59
CA PRO A 193 0.84 16.36 -7.46
C PRO A 193 -0.58 16.74 -7.88
N SER A 194 -0.87 18.04 -7.93
CA SER A 194 -2.19 18.56 -8.30
C SER A 194 -2.54 18.34 -9.77
N CYS A 195 -1.53 18.24 -10.63
CA CYS A 195 -1.74 18.24 -12.08
C CYS A 195 -2.41 16.96 -12.58
N ASN A 196 -3.55 17.13 -13.25
CA ASN A 196 -4.44 16.07 -13.72
C ASN A 196 -4.82 15.05 -12.63
N LEU A 197 -4.80 15.46 -11.35
CA LEU A 197 -5.04 14.53 -10.24
C LEU A 197 -6.44 13.92 -10.31
N MET A 198 -7.47 14.72 -10.63
CA MET A 198 -8.84 14.22 -10.78
C MET A 198 -8.94 13.13 -11.86
N ASP A 199 -8.32 13.34 -13.02
CA ASP A 199 -8.33 12.34 -14.10
C ASP A 199 -7.62 11.04 -13.68
N LYS A 200 -6.49 11.17 -12.98
CA LYS A 200 -5.73 10.03 -12.45
C LYS A 200 -6.49 9.27 -11.35
N MET A 201 -7.20 9.97 -10.47
CA MET A 201 -7.88 9.39 -9.30
C MET A 201 -9.31 8.90 -9.59
N LYS A 202 -9.89 9.30 -10.73
CA LYS A 202 -11.28 8.96 -11.11
C LYS A 202 -11.56 7.47 -11.05
N ASP A 203 -10.77 6.66 -11.75
CA ASP A 203 -11.01 5.21 -11.84
C ASP A 203 -10.84 4.49 -10.50
N PRO A 204 -9.77 4.75 -9.71
CA PRO A 204 -9.65 4.23 -8.34
C PRO A 204 -10.87 4.55 -7.48
N ILE A 205 -11.36 5.80 -7.51
CA ILE A 205 -12.52 6.24 -6.73
C ILE A 205 -13.80 5.53 -7.19
N LEU A 206 -14.04 5.45 -8.51
CA LEU A 206 -15.21 4.77 -9.06
C LEU A 206 -15.23 3.28 -8.69
N SER A 207 -14.07 2.62 -8.74
CA SER A 207 -13.91 1.22 -8.29
C SER A 207 -14.28 1.07 -6.81
N GLY A 208 -13.80 1.99 -5.96
CA GLY A 208 -14.14 2.08 -4.55
C GLY A 208 -15.65 2.24 -4.31
N LEU A 209 -16.29 3.21 -4.96
CA LEU A 209 -17.74 3.47 -4.87
C LEU A 209 -18.57 2.26 -5.31
N GLN A 210 -18.16 1.58 -6.40
CA GLN A 210 -18.83 0.37 -6.85
C GLN A 210 -18.76 -0.77 -5.83
N SER A 211 -17.62 -0.90 -5.14
CA SER A 211 -17.45 -1.88 -4.07
C SER A 211 -18.26 -1.56 -2.81
N ALA A 212 -18.55 -0.29 -2.58
CA ALA A 212 -19.21 0.22 -1.39
C ALA A 212 -20.75 0.26 -1.48
N LYS A 213 -21.36 -0.13 -2.61
CA LYS A 213 -22.82 -0.02 -2.87
C LYS A 213 -23.74 -0.55 -1.76
N ARG A 214 -23.28 -1.52 -0.97
CA ARG A 214 -24.05 -2.15 0.12
C ARG A 214 -23.68 -1.64 1.52
N ASN A 215 -22.69 -0.75 1.65
CA ASN A 215 -22.27 -0.17 2.92
C ASN A 215 -22.33 1.37 2.83
N PRO A 216 -23.38 1.99 3.41
CA PRO A 216 -23.57 3.44 3.37
C PRO A 216 -22.37 4.22 3.94
N GLU A 217 -21.78 3.76 5.05
CA GLU A 217 -20.65 4.45 5.67
C GLU A 217 -19.41 4.44 4.75
N THR A 218 -19.10 3.29 4.16
CA THR A 218 -18.03 3.16 3.16
C THR A 218 -18.31 4.01 1.92
N MET A 219 -19.56 4.05 1.46
CA MET A 219 -19.98 4.86 0.31
C MET A 219 -19.82 6.36 0.60
N THR A 220 -20.18 6.80 1.79
CA THR A 220 -19.96 8.18 2.24
C THR A 220 -18.47 8.52 2.29
N ALA A 221 -17.64 7.64 2.86
CA ALA A 221 -16.19 7.84 2.90
C ALA A 221 -15.60 8.05 1.48
N TRP A 222 -15.89 7.16 0.54
CA TRP A 222 -15.44 7.30 -0.86
C TRP A 222 -15.96 8.56 -1.54
N THR A 223 -17.21 8.95 -1.27
CA THR A 223 -17.79 10.18 -1.80
C THR A 223 -17.06 11.41 -1.28
N GLN A 224 -16.68 11.43 0.00
CA GLN A 224 -15.92 12.53 0.59
C GLN A 224 -14.50 12.62 0.03
N MET A 225 -13.85 11.49 -0.25
CA MET A 225 -12.58 11.48 -0.99
C MET A 225 -12.75 12.07 -2.40
N MET A 226 -13.82 11.71 -3.13
CA MET A 226 -14.10 12.26 -4.46
C MET A 226 -14.26 13.79 -4.41
N LEU A 227 -15.00 14.32 -3.43
CA LEU A 227 -15.16 15.75 -3.24
C LEU A 227 -13.84 16.43 -2.88
N ALA A 228 -13.02 15.80 -2.03
CA ALA A 228 -11.71 16.33 -1.64
C ALA A 228 -10.76 16.43 -2.84
N VAL A 229 -10.67 15.38 -3.66
CA VAL A 229 -9.87 15.39 -4.89
C VAL A 229 -10.37 16.45 -5.87
N THR A 230 -11.68 16.55 -6.07
CA THR A 230 -12.29 17.54 -6.97
C THR A 230 -11.96 18.97 -6.52
N ASN A 231 -12.15 19.27 -5.23
CA ASN A 231 -11.85 20.58 -4.66
C ASN A 231 -10.35 20.90 -4.73
N PHE A 232 -9.50 19.93 -4.42
CA PHE A 232 -8.06 20.09 -4.52
C PHE A 232 -7.63 20.37 -5.96
N SER A 233 -8.12 19.61 -6.95
CA SER A 233 -7.83 19.86 -8.36
C SER A 233 -8.32 21.22 -8.83
N ALA A 234 -9.51 21.67 -8.41
CA ALA A 234 -10.07 22.96 -8.79
C ALA A 234 -9.25 24.15 -8.25
N ILE A 235 -8.74 24.05 -7.02
CA ILE A 235 -7.93 25.11 -6.40
C ILE A 235 -6.53 25.19 -7.05
N HIS A 236 -6.02 24.08 -7.59
CA HIS A 236 -4.64 23.96 -8.08
C HIS A 236 -4.51 23.82 -9.60
N MET A 237 -5.54 24.21 -10.37
CA MET A 237 -5.52 24.11 -11.84
C MET A 237 -4.37 24.87 -12.50
N GLN A 238 -3.81 25.88 -11.82
CA GLN A 238 -2.71 26.72 -12.34
C GLN A 238 -1.31 26.12 -12.15
N ASP A 239 -1.16 25.06 -11.35
CA ASP A 239 0.14 24.41 -11.09
C ASP A 239 0.61 23.56 -12.28
N CYS A 240 -0.28 23.29 -13.25
CA CYS A 240 0.07 22.61 -14.50
C CYS A 240 0.74 23.58 -15.48
N ARG A 241 2.08 23.62 -15.52
CA ARG A 241 2.77 24.11 -16.72
C ARG A 241 2.49 23.12 -17.86
N VAL A 242 1.62 23.50 -18.78
CA VAL A 242 1.35 22.75 -20.01
C VAL A 242 2.65 22.66 -20.82
N SER A 243 3.43 21.60 -20.64
CA SER A 243 4.30 21.15 -21.72
C SER A 243 3.40 20.35 -22.67
N VAL A 244 3.18 20.90 -23.86
CA VAL A 244 2.36 20.28 -24.90
C VAL A 244 3.11 19.04 -25.40
N GLY A 245 2.93 17.91 -24.70
CA GLY A 245 3.31 16.57 -25.12
C GLY A 245 2.06 15.72 -25.19
N SER A 246 1.69 15.30 -26.40
CA SER A 246 0.47 14.56 -26.72
C SER A 246 0.15 13.40 -25.75
N PRO A 247 -1.12 13.17 -25.37
CA PRO A 247 -1.54 12.13 -24.40
C PRO A 247 -1.22 10.68 -24.80
N LEU A 248 -0.82 10.44 -26.05
CA LEU A 248 -0.62 9.10 -26.61
C LEU A 248 0.82 8.59 -26.57
N LYS A 249 1.77 9.35 -25.99
CA LYS A 249 3.17 8.89 -25.85
C LYS A 249 3.57 8.45 -24.43
N LEU A 250 2.74 8.70 -23.42
CA LEU A 250 3.09 8.32 -22.04
C LEU A 250 3.03 6.80 -21.78
N LEU A 251 2.23 6.06 -22.55
CA LEU A 251 2.17 4.59 -22.48
C LEU A 251 3.37 3.88 -23.14
N GLN A 252 4.26 4.62 -23.83
CA GLN A 252 5.45 4.04 -24.48
C GLN A 252 6.78 4.35 -23.75
N VAL A 253 6.78 5.23 -22.75
CA VAL A 253 7.99 5.56 -21.95
C VAL A 253 8.01 4.79 -20.62
N GLU A 254 6.94 4.06 -20.30
CA GLU A 254 6.65 3.45 -18.98
C GLU A 254 7.48 2.20 -18.61
N LYS A 255 8.37 1.72 -19.50
CA LYS A 255 9.20 0.52 -19.23
C LYS A 255 10.48 0.80 -18.46
N THR A 256 10.92 2.06 -18.35
CA THR A 256 12.26 2.38 -17.83
C THR A 256 12.22 3.05 -16.45
N GLU A 257 11.10 3.68 -16.06
CA GLU A 257 11.06 4.54 -14.87
C GLU A 257 11.06 3.77 -13.54
N LEU A 258 10.70 2.49 -13.49
CA LEU A 258 10.73 1.77 -12.20
C LEU A 258 12.17 1.55 -11.69
N ARG A 259 13.16 1.42 -12.58
CA ARG A 259 14.57 1.28 -12.19
C ARG A 259 15.07 2.53 -11.46
N ASP A 260 14.71 3.71 -11.96
CA ASP A 260 15.10 5.01 -11.39
C ASP A 260 14.22 5.44 -10.19
N VAL A 261 13.09 4.75 -9.97
CA VAL A 261 12.22 4.93 -8.79
C VAL A 261 12.74 4.13 -7.60
N LEU A 262 13.32 2.95 -7.85
CA LEU A 262 13.82 2.01 -6.83
C LEU A 262 15.28 2.25 -6.42
N GLU A 263 16.08 2.95 -7.24
CA GLU A 263 17.47 3.28 -6.91
C GLU A 263 17.59 4.61 -6.13
N GLU A 264 17.43 4.56 -4.80
CA GLU A 264 18.16 5.46 -3.89
C GLU A 264 18.89 4.64 -2.81
N PRO A 265 20.12 5.02 -2.42
CA PRO A 265 21.06 4.08 -1.84
C PRO A 265 20.90 3.98 -0.31
N GLN A 266 20.55 2.79 0.18
CA GLN A 266 21.05 2.36 1.48
C GLN A 266 21.90 1.10 1.34
N LYS A 267 23.20 1.31 1.57
CA LYS A 267 24.16 0.27 1.92
C LYS A 267 23.63 -0.49 3.14
N ASN A 268 23.03 -1.64 2.90
CA ASN A 268 23.15 -2.80 3.77
C ASN A 268 22.90 -4.03 2.89
N LYS A 269 23.99 -4.66 2.45
CA LYS A 269 23.93 -6.00 1.84
C LYS A 269 23.53 -6.97 2.95
N SER A 270 22.25 -7.29 3.07
CA SER A 270 21.82 -8.57 3.62
C SER A 270 21.42 -9.47 2.46
N VAL A 271 22.34 -10.36 2.10
CA VAL A 271 22.08 -11.48 1.21
C VAL A 271 20.97 -12.32 1.83
N SER A 272 19.86 -12.52 1.11
CA SER A 272 18.86 -13.55 1.41
C SER A 272 19.58 -14.86 1.72
N LYS A 273 19.50 -15.30 2.98
CA LYS A 273 19.84 -16.67 3.36
C LYS A 273 18.51 -17.40 3.24
N ILE A 274 18.35 -18.38 2.35
CA ILE A 274 18.51 -19.79 2.74
C ILE A 274 18.50 -20.70 1.50
N LYS A 275 19.25 -21.80 1.60
CA LYS A 275 19.17 -22.99 0.73
C LYS A 275 17.96 -23.85 1.11
N PHE A 276 17.10 -24.18 0.15
CA PHE A 276 16.14 -25.25 0.34
C PHE A 276 16.84 -26.62 0.28
N GLY A 277 16.82 -27.33 1.41
CA GLY A 277 17.24 -28.72 1.48
C GLY A 277 16.19 -29.59 0.79
N SER A 278 16.58 -30.22 -0.32
CA SER A 278 15.81 -31.27 -0.96
C SER A 278 15.75 -32.49 -0.04
N ASN A 279 14.64 -32.67 0.66
CA ASN A 279 14.31 -33.97 1.24
C ASN A 279 13.88 -34.91 0.11
N ALA A 280 14.87 -35.58 -0.49
CA ALA A 280 14.63 -36.77 -1.29
C ALA A 280 14.01 -37.85 -0.38
N LYS A 281 12.79 -38.26 -0.72
CA LYS A 281 12.13 -39.44 -0.13
C LYS A 281 12.73 -40.72 -0.72
N LYS A 282 13.05 -41.64 0.20
CA LYS A 282 13.30 -43.09 0.05
C LYS A 282 14.51 -43.54 -0.75
#